data_AF-A0A5U3G015-F1
#
_entry.id   AF-A0A5U3G015-F1
#
_cell.length_a   1.000
_cell.length_b   1.000
_cell.length_c   1.000
_cell.angle_alpha   90.00
_cell.angle_beta   90.00
_cell.angle_gamma   90.00
#
_symmetry.space_group_name_H-M   'P 1'
#
loop_
_entity.id
_entity.type
_entity.pdbx_description
1 polymer ?
#
loop_
_entity_poly.entity_id
_entity_poly.type
_entity_poly.pdbx_seq_one_letter_code
_entity_poly.pdbx_strand_id
1 'polypeptide(L)'
;MAIIYIAGPMTGLEDFNRTAFTMAATRLRTQGHTVLNPAMLPDGLTYEHYMDIGLAMLRGADEIYLLDDWEDSEGAKREFSLARRLGLTISTPENRKGGTS
;
A
#
# COMPACT_ATOMS: atom_id res chain seq x y z
N MET A 1 -14.41 8.92 6.56
CA MET A 1 -14.17 7.47 6.74
C MET A 1 -14.07 6.86 5.36
N ALA A 2 -12.96 6.20 5.05
CA ALA A 2 -12.69 5.55 3.77
C ALA A 2 -12.00 4.21 4.00
N ILE A 3 -12.06 3.31 3.03
CA ILE A 3 -11.27 2.07 2.98
C ILE A 3 -9.98 2.36 2.22
N ILE A 4 -8.84 2.28 2.89
CA ILE A 4 -7.54 2.66 2.33
C ILE A 4 -6.65 1.44 2.20
N TYR A 5 -6.15 1.19 1.00
CA TYR A 5 -5.14 0.17 0.71
C TYR A 5 -3.74 0.77 0.78
N ILE A 6 -2.83 0.14 1.54
CA ILE A 6 -1.43 0.60 1.62
C ILE A 6 -0.58 -0.16 0.60
N ALA A 7 0.18 0.56 -0.20
CA ALA A 7 1.09 0.03 -1.20
C ALA A 7 2.51 0.60 -1.01
N GLY A 8 3.54 -0.23 -1.21
CA GLY A 8 4.93 0.18 -1.01
C GLY A 8 5.93 -0.94 -1.30
N PRO A 9 7.24 -0.65 -1.22
CA PRO A 9 8.28 -1.66 -1.38
C PRO A 9 8.28 -2.65 -0.20
N MET A 10 8.47 -3.93 -0.51
CA MET A 10 8.60 -5.03 0.49
C MET A 10 9.77 -5.96 0.17
N THR A 11 9.89 -6.41 -1.08
CA THR A 11 10.92 -7.39 -1.49
C THR A 11 12.32 -6.78 -1.39
N GLY A 12 13.24 -7.48 -0.73
CA GLY A 12 14.64 -7.04 -0.59
C GLY A 12 14.91 -6.03 0.53
N LEU A 13 13.88 -5.63 1.29
CA LEU A 13 14.01 -4.76 2.46
C LEU A 13 14.01 -5.58 3.76
N GLU A 14 14.67 -5.03 4.78
CA GLU A 14 14.65 -5.58 6.14
C GLU A 14 13.19 -5.71 6.64
N ASP A 15 12.86 -6.85 7.26
CA ASP A 15 11.52 -7.16 7.77
C ASP A 15 10.39 -6.96 6.75
N PHE A 16 10.71 -7.07 5.45
CA PHE A 16 9.78 -6.77 4.35
C PHE A 16 9.11 -5.40 4.47
N ASN A 17 9.79 -4.43 5.07
CA ASN A 17 9.28 -3.08 5.33
C ASN A 17 8.00 -3.05 6.22
N ARG A 18 7.68 -4.14 6.94
CA ARG A 18 6.45 -4.27 7.75
C ARG A 18 6.30 -3.13 8.77
N THR A 19 7.40 -2.57 9.26
CA THR A 19 7.39 -1.39 10.13
C THR A 19 6.72 -0.17 9.46
N ALA A 20 7.08 0.18 8.23
CA ALA A 20 6.48 1.32 7.52
C ALA A 20 4.98 1.10 7.26
N PHE A 21 4.60 -0.10 6.83
CA PHE A 21 3.20 -0.48 6.65
C PHE A 21 2.41 -0.39 7.96
N THR A 22 2.99 -0.84 9.07
CA THR A 22 2.34 -0.80 10.39
C THR A 22 2.17 0.63 10.91
N MET A 23 3.18 1.48 10.72
CA MET A 23 3.11 2.90 11.08
C MET A 23 2.02 3.63 10.28
N ALA A 24 2.00 3.44 8.96
CA ALA A 24 0.97 4.01 8.09
C ALA A 24 -0.42 3.50 8.46
N ALA A 25 -0.58 2.19 8.68
CA ALA A 25 -1.86 1.61 9.09
C ALA A 25 -2.35 2.18 10.43
N THR A 26 -1.45 2.36 11.40
CA THR A 26 -1.78 2.95 12.69
C THR A 26 -2.26 4.39 12.52
N ARG A 27 -1.52 5.23 11.77
CA ARG A 27 -1.90 6.62 11.50
C ARG A 27 -3.27 6.72 10.84
N LEU A 28 -3.50 5.98 9.75
CA LEU A 28 -4.77 6.02 9.02
C LEU A 28 -5.94 5.52 9.87
N ARG A 29 -5.73 4.49 10.70
CA ARG A 29 -6.74 4.03 11.67
C ARG A 29 -7.06 5.11 12.72
N THR A 30 -6.07 5.82 13.24
CA THR A 30 -6.31 6.92 14.21
C THR A 30 -7.10 8.08 13.62
N GLN A 31 -7.05 8.25 12.30
CA GLN A 31 -7.85 9.22 11.55
C GLN A 31 -9.28 8.74 11.24
N GLY A 32 -9.64 7.51 11.64
CA GLY A 32 -10.97 6.94 11.41
C GLY A 32 -11.15 6.32 10.03
N HIS A 33 -10.11 5.72 9.46
CA HIS A 33 -10.20 4.93 8.23
C HIS A 33 -10.13 3.43 8.50
N THR A 34 -10.72 2.64 7.60
CA THR A 34 -10.50 1.19 7.54
C THR A 34 -9.27 0.93 6.67
N VAL A 35 -8.31 0.14 7.15
CA VAL A 35 -7.03 -0.05 6.45
C VAL A 35 -6.86 -1.48 5.99
N LEU A 36 -6.62 -1.64 4.69
CA LEU A 36 -6.21 -2.87 4.03
C LEU A 36 -4.68 -2.86 3.90
N ASN A 37 -4.01 -3.73 4.65
CA ASN A 37 -2.55 -3.80 4.71
C ASN A 37 -2.05 -5.17 4.21
N PRO A 38 -1.45 -5.27 3.01
CA PRO A 38 -0.93 -6.53 2.48
C PRO A 38 0.22 -7.10 3.32
N ALA A 39 0.94 -6.26 4.08
CA ALA A 39 2.00 -6.69 4.98
C ALA A 39 1.49 -7.43 6.24
N MET A 40 0.19 -7.71 6.36
CA MET A 40 -0.36 -8.62 7.38
C MET A 40 -0.54 -10.06 6.86
N LEU A 41 -0.33 -10.30 5.57
CA LEU A 41 -0.43 -11.64 4.99
C LEU A 41 0.67 -12.56 5.56
N PRO A 42 0.37 -13.87 5.71
CA PRO A 42 1.33 -14.83 6.25
C PRO A 42 2.51 -15.03 5.31
N ASP A 43 3.64 -15.45 5.86
CA ASP A 43 4.81 -15.85 5.06
C ASP A 43 4.56 -17.18 4.32
N GLY A 44 5.41 -17.49 3.34
CA GLY A 44 5.40 -18.75 2.60
C GLY A 44 4.55 -18.77 1.33
N LEU A 45 3.98 -17.62 0.93
CA LEU A 45 3.30 -17.48 -0.37
C LEU A 45 4.29 -17.07 -1.46
N THR A 46 3.92 -17.34 -2.72
CA THR A 46 4.68 -16.86 -3.87
C THR A 46 4.40 -15.38 -4.10
N TYR A 47 5.30 -14.70 -4.82
CA TYR A 47 5.09 -13.31 -5.22
C TYR A 47 3.74 -13.10 -5.92
N GLU A 48 3.35 -13.96 -6.86
CA GLU A 48 2.06 -13.81 -7.55
C GLU A 48 0.85 -14.06 -6.64
N HIS A 49 0.94 -14.95 -5.65
CA HIS A 49 -0.14 -15.08 -4.66
C HIS A 49 -0.34 -13.78 -3.85
N TYR A 50 0.74 -13.12 -3.43
CA TYR A 50 0.65 -11.82 -2.77
C TYR A 50 0.03 -10.77 -3.69
N MET A 51 0.41 -10.75 -4.97
CA MET A 51 -0.16 -9.82 -5.95
C MET A 51 -1.65 -10.07 -6.17
N ASP A 52 -2.09 -11.32 -6.31
CA ASP A 52 -3.51 -11.65 -6.51
C ASP A 52 -4.36 -11.19 -5.32
N ILE A 53 -3.89 -11.48 -4.09
CA ILE A 53 -4.58 -11.07 -2.86
C ILE A 53 -4.57 -9.54 -2.72
N GLY A 54 -3.42 -8.91 -2.93
CA GLY A 54 -3.27 -7.45 -2.83
C GLY A 54 -4.16 -6.70 -3.82
N LEU A 55 -4.19 -7.13 -5.08
CA LEU A 55 -5.07 -6.54 -6.09
C LEU A 55 -6.55 -6.79 -5.77
N ALA A 56 -6.91 -7.93 -5.18
CA ALA A 56 -8.27 -8.19 -4.72
C ALA A 56 -8.68 -7.24 -3.57
N MET A 57 -7.79 -7.04 -2.59
CA MET A 57 -7.97 -6.05 -1.52
C MET A 57 -8.15 -4.64 -2.08
N LEU A 58 -7.27 -4.23 -3.00
CA LEU A 58 -7.29 -2.90 -3.63
C LEU A 58 -8.62 -2.61 -4.36
N ARG A 59 -9.25 -3.61 -4.98
CA ARG A 59 -10.56 -3.43 -5.65
C ARG A 59 -11.69 -3.06 -4.69
N GLY A 60 -11.55 -3.37 -3.40
CA GLY A 60 -12.50 -2.98 -2.35
C GLY A 60 -12.14 -1.68 -1.62
N ALA A 61 -11.08 -0.98 -2.05
CA ALA A 61 -10.65 0.28 -1.44
C ALA A 61 -11.27 1.49 -2.15
N ASP A 62 -11.42 2.58 -1.41
CA ASP A 62 -11.76 3.91 -1.95
C ASP A 62 -10.49 4.68 -2.35
N GLU A 63 -9.35 4.32 -1.74
CA GLU A 63 -8.09 5.05 -1.83
C GLU A 63 -6.88 4.09 -1.77
N ILE A 64 -5.83 4.43 -2.51
CA ILE A 64 -4.50 3.85 -2.37
C ILE A 64 -3.56 4.85 -1.68
N TYR A 65 -2.91 4.39 -0.63
CA TYR A 65 -1.90 5.13 0.12
C TYR A 65 -0.51 4.58 -0.21
N LEU A 66 0.28 5.36 -0.94
CA LEU A 66 1.58 4.95 -1.46
C LEU A 66 2.70 5.39 -0.50
N LEU A 67 3.44 4.42 0.03
CA LEU A 67 4.59 4.65 0.90
C LEU A 67 5.78 5.24 0.12
N ASP A 68 6.80 5.68 0.85
CA ASP A 68 8.05 6.13 0.23
C ASP A 68 8.67 5.04 -0.66
N ASP A 69 9.33 5.48 -1.74
CA ASP A 69 10.01 4.64 -2.72
C ASP A 69 9.08 3.61 -3.43
N TRP A 70 7.76 3.86 -3.47
CA TRP A 70 6.82 2.99 -4.17
C TRP A 70 7.08 2.91 -5.68
N GLU A 71 7.64 3.95 -6.31
CA GLU A 71 8.00 3.94 -7.73
C GLU A 71 9.08 2.89 -8.06
N ASP A 72 9.91 2.53 -7.09
CA ASP A 72 10.95 1.53 -7.24
C ASP A 72 10.43 0.10 -7.00
N SER A 73 9.19 -0.04 -6.51
CA SER A 73 8.53 -1.33 -6.28
C SER A 73 7.67 -1.74 -7.47
N GLU A 74 8.04 -2.83 -8.16
CA GLU A 74 7.22 -3.41 -9.23
C GLU A 74 5.81 -3.79 -8.75
N GLY A 75 5.68 -4.30 -7.52
CA GLY A 75 4.38 -4.62 -6.92
C GLY A 75 3.53 -3.37 -6.71
N ALA A 76 4.10 -2.32 -6.09
CA ALA A 76 3.38 -1.08 -5.83
C ALA A 76 3.01 -0.34 -7.12
N LYS A 77 3.85 -0.41 -8.17
CA LYS A 77 3.52 0.11 -9.51
C LYS A 77 2.33 -0.61 -10.15
N ARG A 78 2.23 -1.95 -10.01
CA ARG A 78 1.07 -2.73 -10.49
C ARG A 78 -0.21 -2.28 -9.77
N GLU A 79 -0.13 -2.13 -8.45
CA GLU A 79 -1.25 -1.67 -7.61
C GLU A 79 -1.68 -0.24 -7.98
N PHE A 80 -0.74 0.70 -8.08
CA PHE A 80 -0.99 2.07 -8.53
C PHE A 80 -1.66 2.13 -9.91
N SER A 81 -1.19 1.32 -10.86
CA SER A 81 -1.79 1.26 -12.21
C SER A 81 -3.25 0.82 -12.14
N LEU A 82 -3.56 -0.19 -11.32
CA LEU A 82 -4.95 -0.64 -11.11
C LEU A 82 -5.78 0.44 -10.41
N ALA A 83 -5.28 1.05 -9.33
CA ALA A 83 -5.97 2.11 -8.61
C ALA A 83 -6.35 3.28 -9.53
N ARG A 84 -5.43 3.71 -10.40
CA ARG A 84 -5.70 4.74 -11.43
C ARG A 84 -6.81 4.34 -12.39
N ARG A 85 -6.83 3.08 -12.84
CA ARG A 85 -7.88 2.57 -13.76
C ARG A 85 -9.24 2.50 -13.07
N LEU A 86 -9.26 2.21 -11.76
CA LEU A 86 -10.47 2.15 -10.95
C LEU A 86 -10.96 3.54 -10.52
N GLY A 87 -10.17 4.61 -10.72
CA GLY A 87 -10.52 5.96 -10.30
C GLY A 87 -10.44 6.16 -8.78
N LEU A 88 -9.61 5.38 -8.09
CA LEU A 88 -9.41 5.53 -6.65
C LEU A 88 -8.69 6.84 -6.34
N THR A 89 -8.91 7.34 -5.12
CA THR A 89 -8.09 8.43 -4.58
C THR A 89 -6.66 7.94 -4.39
N ILE A 90 -5.68 8.81 -4.63
CA ILE A 90 -4.26 8.49 -4.53
C ILE A 90 -3.63 9.47 -3.55
N SER A 91 -2.96 8.95 -2.53
CA SER A 91 -2.30 9.76 -1.51
C SER A 91 -0.95 9.18 -1.10
N THR A 92 -0.16 9.99 -0.40
CA THR A 92 1.19 9.66 0.08
C THR A 92 1.40 10.26 1.48
N PRO A 93 2.43 9.84 2.23
CA PRO A 93 2.89 10.54 3.42
C PRO A 93 3.20 12.02 3.17
N GLU A 94 2.86 12.89 4.13
CA GLU A 94 3.09 14.34 4.06
C GLU A 94 4.58 14.70 3.94
N ASN A 95 5.47 13.88 4.52
CA ASN A 95 6.92 14.10 4.53
C ASN A 95 7.67 13.23 3.51
N ARG A 96 7.01 12.82 2.43
CA ARG A 96 7.59 11.94 1.42
C ARG A 96 8.87 12.54 0.83
N LYS A 97 9.95 11.76 0.81
CA LYS A 97 11.23 12.10 0.16
C LYS A 97 11.04 12.18 -1.36
N GLY A 98 10.45 13.26 -1.86
CA GLY A 98 10.22 13.47 -3.30
C GLY A 98 8.91 14.17 -3.67
N GLY A 99 8.05 14.55 -2.72
CA GLY A 99 6.84 15.32 -3.02
C GLY A 99 7.12 16.82 -3.08
N THR A 100 7.28 17.38 -4.27
CA THR A 100 7.07 18.82 -4.47
C THR A 100 5.65 19.21 -4.08
N SER A 101 5.53 20.32 -3.35
CA SER A 101 4.32 21.11 -3.13
C SER A 101 3.55 21.39 -4.43
#